data_AF-A0A845WQQ6-F1
#
_entry.id   AF-A0A845WQQ6-F1
#
_cell.length_a   1.000
_cell.length_b   1.000
_cell.length_c   1.000
_cell.angle_alpha   90.00
_cell.angle_beta   90.00
_cell.angle_gamma   90.00
#
_symmetry.space_group_name_H-M   'P 1'
#
loop_
_entity.id
_entity.type
_entity.pdbx_description
1 polymer ?
#
loop_
_entity_poly.entity_id
_entity_poly.type
_entity_poly.pdbx_seq_one_letter_code
_entity_poly.pdbx_strand_id
1 'polypeptide(L)'
;PRPEIAIAGSVQVVASPPDNLQPLVRQYSFPLAELLKKMNRYSNNKMAEMLANTAGGAKVVARKAAEAAGVPQSEISLINGSGLGEENRMSPRAVTAVFLAIERYLQQYNMTVADVFAIVGQDKGILNERPLPNLAVVKSGSLNYVSTLAGALPTQTYGTVWFAVMNSGGDYTKYRTQQEMLLKELVTKWGVVQSLPPDIKPSPQRIGKRSFSEIVR
;
A
#
# COMPACT_ATOMS: atom_id res chain seq x y z
N PRO A 1 15.10 15.20 25.18
CA PRO A 1 16.49 15.68 25.37
C PRO A 1 17.38 15.01 24.30
N ARG A 2 18.31 15.74 23.68
CA ARG A 2 19.27 15.15 22.75
C ARG A 2 20.30 14.36 23.58
N PRO A 3 20.62 13.10 23.24
CA PRO A 3 21.65 12.36 23.98
C PRO A 3 23.03 13.05 23.82
N GLU A 4 23.77 13.16 24.91
CA GLU A 4 25.08 13.83 25.01
C GLU A 4 26.25 12.82 24.96
N ILE A 5 26.17 11.83 24.08
CA ILE A 5 27.24 10.83 23.94
C ILE A 5 28.30 11.37 22.98
N ALA A 6 29.51 11.61 23.48
CA ALA A 6 30.65 12.02 22.67
C ALA A 6 31.23 10.81 21.89
N ILE A 7 31.39 10.95 20.57
CA ILE A 7 32.10 9.99 19.73
C ILE A 7 33.54 10.47 19.60
N ALA A 8 34.46 9.87 20.37
CA ALA A 8 35.87 10.26 20.40
C ALA A 8 36.71 9.68 19.22
N GLY A 9 36.16 8.73 18.47
CA GLY A 9 36.83 8.05 17.35
C GLY A 9 36.22 8.35 15.98
N SER A 10 36.54 7.53 14.98
CA SER A 10 35.98 7.63 13.63
C SER A 10 34.81 6.64 13.42
N VAL A 11 33.87 7.01 12.54
CA VAL A 11 32.77 6.15 12.12
C VAL A 11 33.24 5.27 10.96
N GLN A 12 33.02 3.97 11.06
CA GLN A 12 33.38 2.99 10.03
C GLN A 12 32.19 2.12 9.66
N VAL A 13 32.11 1.74 8.38
CA VAL A 13 31.15 0.75 7.88
C VAL A 13 31.80 -0.63 7.95
N VAL A 14 31.19 -1.54 8.69
CA VAL A 14 31.62 -2.95 8.77
C VAL A 14 30.56 -3.85 8.15
N ALA A 15 30.98 -4.89 7.44
CA ALA A 15 30.07 -5.81 6.75
C ALA A 15 29.33 -6.75 7.71
N SER A 16 29.85 -6.95 8.92
CA SER A 16 29.24 -7.80 9.93
C SER A 16 29.52 -7.23 11.34
N PRO A 17 28.60 -7.43 12.30
CA PRO A 17 28.82 -7.03 13.68
C PRO A 17 30.04 -7.76 14.28
N PRO A 18 30.82 -7.13 15.18
CA PRO A 18 31.87 -7.81 15.94
C PRO A 18 31.30 -8.93 16.83
N ASP A 19 32.10 -9.96 17.09
CA ASP A 19 31.68 -11.17 17.84
C ASP A 19 31.25 -10.90 19.29
N ASN A 20 31.72 -9.80 19.88
CA ASN A 20 31.49 -9.44 21.29
C ASN A 20 30.61 -8.18 21.45
N LEU A 21 29.56 -8.05 20.63
CA LEU A 21 28.65 -6.91 20.70
C LEU A 21 27.67 -7.04 21.88
N GLN A 22 27.69 -6.05 22.79
CA GLN A 22 26.64 -5.88 23.80
C GLN A 22 25.60 -4.86 23.29
N PRO A 23 24.36 -5.27 22.97
CA PRO A 23 23.34 -4.34 22.51
C PRO A 23 22.94 -3.42 23.67
N LEU A 24 23.01 -2.10 23.47
CA LEU A 24 22.59 -1.10 24.47
C LEU A 24 21.15 -0.63 24.28
N VAL A 25 20.73 -0.53 23.02
CA VAL A 25 19.41 -0.04 22.64
C VAL A 25 18.91 -0.90 21.49
N ARG A 26 17.65 -1.31 21.56
CA ARG A 26 16.95 -1.97 20.47
C ARG A 26 15.81 -1.09 20.00
N GLN A 27 15.74 -0.88 18.68
CA GLN A 27 14.67 -0.15 18.02
C GLN A 27 13.73 -1.13 17.34
N TYR A 28 12.46 -1.13 17.74
CA TYR A 28 11.41 -1.84 17.03
C TYR A 28 10.75 -0.91 16.02
N SER A 29 10.53 -1.43 14.81
CA SER A 29 9.77 -0.73 13.78
C SER A 29 8.29 -0.68 14.14
N PHE A 30 7.51 0.03 13.32
CA PHE A 30 6.08 -0.22 13.28
C PHE A 30 5.79 -1.68 12.85
N PRO A 31 4.64 -2.26 13.24
CA PRO A 31 4.17 -3.53 12.68
C PRO A 31 4.06 -3.46 11.16
N LEU A 32 4.16 -4.60 10.48
CA LEU A 32 4.17 -4.64 9.01
C LEU A 32 2.96 -3.97 8.36
N ALA A 33 1.75 -4.16 8.89
CA ALA A 33 0.54 -3.51 8.37
C ALA A 33 0.64 -1.97 8.40
N GLU A 34 1.22 -1.40 9.46
CA GLU A 34 1.47 0.04 9.58
C GLU A 34 2.50 0.53 8.56
N LEU A 35 3.55 -0.24 8.32
CA LEU A 35 4.56 0.06 7.31
C LEU A 35 3.95 0.03 5.90
N LEU A 36 3.13 -0.98 5.60
CA LEU A 36 2.41 -1.10 4.33
C LEU A 36 1.43 0.05 4.11
N LYS A 37 0.65 0.42 5.14
CA LYS A 37 -0.24 1.58 5.09
C LYS A 37 0.53 2.86 4.79
N LYS A 38 1.63 3.11 5.48
CA LYS A 38 2.48 4.28 5.23
C LYS A 38 3.06 4.27 3.82
N MET A 39 3.57 3.12 3.36
CA MET A 39 4.05 2.95 2.00
C MET A 39 2.96 3.29 0.97
N ASN A 40 1.74 2.78 1.16
CA ASN A 40 0.64 2.97 0.20
C ASN A 40 0.03 4.37 0.24
N ARG A 41 -0.01 5.03 1.40
CA ARG A 41 -0.47 6.43 1.56
C ARG A 41 0.41 7.43 0.83
N TYR A 42 1.72 7.18 0.80
CA TYR A 42 2.70 8.09 0.18
C TYR A 42 3.29 7.56 -1.13
N SER A 43 2.87 6.37 -1.57
CA SER A 43 3.43 5.67 -2.73
C SER A 43 4.96 5.60 -2.69
N ASN A 44 5.52 5.14 -1.57
CA ASN A 44 6.96 5.19 -1.32
C ASN A 44 7.70 4.03 -2.03
N ASN A 45 8.40 4.36 -3.11
CA ASN A 45 9.13 3.38 -3.93
C ASN A 45 10.23 2.64 -3.15
N LYS A 46 10.97 3.34 -2.27
CA LYS A 46 12.06 2.72 -1.51
C LYS A 46 11.55 1.65 -0.55
N MET A 47 10.44 1.94 0.16
CA MET A 47 9.82 0.96 1.04
C MET A 47 9.28 -0.26 0.27
N ALA A 48 8.65 -0.02 -0.88
CA ALA A 48 8.12 -1.10 -1.72
C ALA A 48 9.23 -2.02 -2.22
N GLU A 49 10.35 -1.46 -2.64
CA GLU A 49 11.53 -2.22 -3.09
C GLU A 49 12.15 -3.04 -1.94
N MET A 50 12.34 -2.43 -0.76
CA MET A 50 12.86 -3.14 0.42
C MET A 50 11.96 -4.30 0.85
N LEU A 51 10.64 -4.11 0.83
CA LEU A 51 9.68 -5.15 1.18
C LEU A 51 9.65 -6.28 0.14
N ALA A 52 9.69 -5.95 -1.15
CA ALA A 52 9.76 -6.94 -2.21
C ALA A 52 11.06 -7.76 -2.12
N ASN A 53 12.21 -7.12 -1.89
CA ASN A 53 13.49 -7.80 -1.74
C ASN A 53 13.53 -8.71 -0.50
N THR A 54 12.98 -8.24 0.63
CA THR A 54 12.77 -9.09 1.83
C THR A 54 11.90 -10.32 1.51
N ALA A 55 10.93 -10.19 0.61
CA ALA A 55 10.05 -11.27 0.19
C ALA A 55 10.64 -12.20 -0.91
N GLY A 56 11.90 -12.00 -1.31
CA GLY A 56 12.59 -12.78 -2.35
C GLY A 56 12.64 -12.13 -3.73
N GLY A 57 12.31 -10.84 -3.84
CA GLY A 57 12.38 -10.05 -5.06
C GLY A 57 11.10 -10.06 -5.90
N ALA A 58 11.06 -9.18 -6.91
CA ALA A 58 9.85 -8.89 -7.70
C ALA A 58 9.21 -10.11 -8.38
N LYS A 59 10.02 -11.02 -8.93
CA LYS A 59 9.52 -12.26 -9.56
C LYS A 59 8.84 -13.19 -8.57
N VAL A 60 9.34 -13.28 -7.34
CA VAL A 60 8.73 -14.08 -6.27
C VAL A 60 7.43 -13.44 -5.80
N VAL A 61 7.41 -12.12 -5.67
CA VAL A 61 6.19 -11.35 -5.35
C VAL A 61 5.13 -11.55 -6.42
N ALA A 62 5.47 -11.41 -7.70
CA ALA A 62 4.55 -11.61 -8.82
C ALA A 62 3.92 -13.01 -8.80
N ARG A 63 4.72 -14.05 -8.56
CA ARG A 63 4.25 -15.43 -8.47
C ARG A 63 3.31 -15.66 -7.29
N LYS A 64 3.72 -15.22 -6.10
CA LYS A 64 2.89 -15.34 -4.89
C LYS A 64 1.57 -14.57 -5.03
N ALA A 65 1.60 -13.40 -5.68
CA ALA A 65 0.40 -12.61 -5.93
C ALA A 65 -0.55 -13.32 -6.91
N ALA A 66 -0.03 -13.88 -8.00
CA ALA A 66 -0.84 -14.62 -8.98
C ALA A 66 -1.49 -15.85 -8.36
N GLU A 67 -0.72 -16.61 -7.57
CA GLU A 67 -1.19 -17.78 -6.82
C GLU A 67 -2.30 -17.41 -5.82
N ALA A 68 -2.06 -16.40 -4.97
CA ALA A 68 -3.04 -15.96 -3.98
C ALA A 68 -4.32 -15.37 -4.61
N ALA A 69 -4.19 -14.72 -5.76
CA ALA A 69 -5.31 -14.15 -6.51
C ALA A 69 -6.05 -15.19 -7.37
N GLY A 70 -5.49 -16.39 -7.57
CA GLY A 70 -6.07 -17.41 -8.44
C GLY A 70 -6.11 -17.00 -9.91
N VAL A 71 -5.11 -16.25 -10.38
CA VAL A 71 -5.02 -15.78 -11.77
C VAL A 71 -3.79 -16.34 -12.48
N PRO A 72 -3.82 -16.52 -13.81
CA PRO A 72 -2.64 -16.84 -14.61
C PRO A 72 -1.42 -15.96 -14.30
N GLN A 73 -0.24 -16.59 -14.16
CA GLN A 73 1.03 -15.89 -13.96
C GLN A 73 1.30 -14.80 -15.00
N SER A 74 0.89 -15.05 -16.25
CA SER A 74 1.07 -14.11 -17.37
C SER A 74 0.37 -12.76 -17.17
N GLU A 75 -0.57 -12.67 -16.23
CA GLU A 75 -1.26 -11.41 -15.91
C GLU A 75 -0.55 -10.58 -14.85
N ILE A 76 0.55 -11.06 -14.27
CA ILE A 76 1.35 -10.34 -13.27
C ILE A 76 2.83 -10.46 -13.63
N SER A 77 3.36 -9.41 -14.24
CA SER A 77 4.79 -9.27 -14.58
C SER A 77 5.37 -8.09 -13.80
N LEU A 78 6.27 -8.38 -12.86
CA LEU A 78 6.93 -7.36 -12.03
C LEU A 78 8.44 -7.47 -12.19
N ILE A 79 9.08 -6.34 -12.48
CA ILE A 79 10.54 -6.20 -12.54
C ILE A 79 11.12 -5.59 -11.27
N ASN A 80 10.29 -4.95 -10.44
CA ASN A 80 10.67 -4.39 -9.14
C ASN A 80 9.47 -4.34 -8.18
N GLY A 81 9.68 -3.93 -6.92
CA GLY A 81 8.62 -3.86 -5.92
C GLY A 81 7.75 -2.60 -6.01
N SER A 82 8.26 -1.54 -6.63
CA SER A 82 7.65 -0.21 -6.62
C SER A 82 6.65 0.05 -7.75
N GLY A 83 6.74 -0.70 -8.84
CA GLY A 83 6.01 -0.42 -10.08
C GLY A 83 6.62 0.70 -10.92
N LEU A 84 7.84 1.15 -10.63
CA LEU A 84 8.57 2.12 -11.45
C LEU A 84 9.01 1.45 -12.76
N GLY A 85 8.65 2.03 -13.90
CA GLY A 85 8.92 1.45 -15.23
C GLY A 85 7.70 0.73 -15.82
N GLU A 86 7.49 0.91 -17.12
CA GLU A 86 6.35 0.40 -17.88
C GLU A 86 6.37 -1.12 -18.10
N GLU A 87 7.50 -1.75 -17.80
CA GLU A 87 7.71 -3.20 -17.84
C GLU A 87 6.94 -3.92 -16.72
N ASN A 88 6.59 -3.22 -15.64
CA ASN A 88 5.66 -3.72 -14.65
C ASN A 88 4.25 -3.71 -15.26
N ARG A 89 3.66 -4.89 -15.44
CA ARG A 89 2.34 -5.05 -16.05
C ARG A 89 1.46 -5.95 -15.20
N MET A 90 0.23 -5.50 -15.01
CA MET A 90 -0.86 -6.31 -14.46
C MET A 90 -2.12 -6.10 -15.29
N SER A 91 -2.93 -7.15 -15.46
CA SER A 91 -4.27 -6.98 -16.03
C SER A 91 -5.20 -6.32 -14.99
N PRO A 92 -6.23 -5.56 -15.43
CA PRO A 92 -7.24 -5.04 -14.49
C PRO A 92 -7.92 -6.13 -13.66
N ARG A 93 -8.19 -7.30 -14.26
CA ARG A 93 -8.73 -8.47 -13.56
C ARG A 93 -7.80 -8.95 -12.46
N ALA A 94 -6.50 -9.07 -12.74
CA ALA A 94 -5.51 -9.49 -11.75
C ALA A 94 -5.39 -8.48 -10.61
N VAL A 95 -5.43 -7.17 -10.90
CA VAL A 95 -5.43 -6.13 -9.85
C VAL A 95 -6.61 -6.28 -8.90
N THR A 96 -7.83 -6.40 -9.43
CA THR A 96 -9.03 -6.61 -8.61
C THR A 96 -8.98 -7.93 -7.83
N ALA A 97 -8.51 -9.01 -8.45
CA ALA A 97 -8.36 -10.30 -7.79
C ALA A 97 -7.32 -10.28 -6.64
N VAL A 98 -6.22 -9.54 -6.81
CA VAL A 98 -5.22 -9.32 -5.75
C VAL A 98 -5.81 -8.54 -4.58
N PHE A 99 -6.58 -7.48 -4.82
CA PHE A 99 -7.28 -6.76 -3.74
C PHE A 99 -8.22 -7.68 -2.95
N LEU A 100 -9.02 -8.50 -3.65
CA LEU A 100 -9.90 -9.48 -3.02
C LEU A 100 -9.12 -10.55 -2.24
N ALA A 101 -7.96 -10.99 -2.74
CA ALA A 101 -7.10 -11.93 -2.04
C ALA A 101 -6.50 -11.33 -0.77
N ILE A 102 -6.07 -10.07 -0.82
CA ILE A 102 -5.56 -9.34 0.36
C ILE A 102 -6.67 -9.20 1.40
N GLU A 103 -7.88 -8.81 0.99
CA GLU A 103 -9.03 -8.70 1.89
C GLU A 103 -9.29 -10.02 2.63
N ARG A 104 -9.44 -11.14 1.89
CA ARG A 104 -9.61 -12.46 2.49
C ARG A 104 -8.46 -12.85 3.42
N TYR A 105 -7.23 -12.56 3.04
CA TYR A 105 -6.06 -12.90 3.86
C TYR A 105 -6.05 -12.12 5.17
N LEU A 106 -6.48 -10.85 5.19
CA LEU A 106 -6.44 -9.99 6.37
C LEU A 106 -7.51 -10.35 7.42
N GLN A 107 -8.60 -11.00 7.00
CA GLN A 107 -9.69 -11.39 7.91
C GLN A 107 -9.21 -12.27 9.09
N GLN A 108 -8.25 -13.16 8.86
CA GLN A 108 -7.67 -14.00 9.94
C GLN A 108 -6.97 -13.20 11.04
N TYR A 109 -6.63 -11.93 10.77
CA TYR A 109 -6.00 -11.00 11.70
C TYR A 109 -6.98 -9.95 12.24
N ASN A 110 -8.29 -10.09 11.99
CA ASN A 110 -9.30 -9.07 12.27
C ASN A 110 -8.96 -7.70 11.64
N MET A 111 -8.40 -7.73 10.43
CA MET A 111 -8.05 -6.56 9.62
C MET A 111 -8.80 -6.59 8.29
N THR A 112 -8.88 -5.43 7.62
CA THR A 112 -9.41 -5.28 6.26
C THR A 112 -8.36 -4.61 5.36
N VAL A 113 -8.61 -4.52 4.06
CA VAL A 113 -7.76 -3.74 3.13
C VAL A 113 -7.53 -2.31 3.58
N ALA A 114 -8.44 -1.73 4.36
CA ALA A 114 -8.30 -0.39 4.92
C ALA A 114 -7.20 -0.29 5.98
N ASP A 115 -6.70 -1.40 6.52
CA ASP A 115 -5.54 -1.41 7.41
C ASP A 115 -4.20 -1.23 6.66
N VAL A 116 -4.17 -1.49 5.35
CA VAL A 116 -2.93 -1.48 4.55
C VAL A 116 -2.97 -0.56 3.31
N PHE A 117 -4.14 -0.12 2.84
CA PHE A 117 -4.30 0.84 1.73
C PHE A 117 -4.92 2.16 2.19
N ALA A 118 -4.78 3.24 1.43
CA ALA A 118 -5.22 4.57 1.84
C ALA A 118 -6.75 4.72 1.78
N ILE A 119 -7.35 5.28 2.84
CA ILE A 119 -8.76 5.66 2.90
C ILE A 119 -8.88 7.13 2.50
N VAL A 120 -9.60 7.40 1.40
CA VAL A 120 -9.84 8.75 0.90
C VAL A 120 -10.61 9.57 1.94
N GLY A 121 -10.15 10.79 2.21
CA GLY A 121 -10.76 11.72 3.17
C GLY A 121 -10.41 11.44 4.64
N GLN A 122 -9.79 10.31 4.98
CA GLN A 122 -9.37 9.99 6.36
C GLN A 122 -7.84 9.92 6.52
N ASP A 123 -7.14 9.34 5.54
CA ASP A 123 -5.69 9.25 5.56
C ASP A 123 -5.02 10.45 4.89
N LYS A 124 -3.96 10.97 5.52
CA LYS A 124 -3.04 11.93 4.89
C LYS A 124 -2.06 11.22 3.96
N GLY A 125 -1.84 11.74 2.76
CA GLY A 125 -1.01 11.11 1.72
C GLY A 125 -1.20 11.78 0.36
N ILE A 126 -0.77 11.10 -0.70
CA ILE A 126 -0.83 11.64 -2.08
C ILE A 126 -2.25 11.77 -2.64
N LEU A 127 -3.24 11.14 -1.98
CA LEU A 127 -4.63 11.19 -2.44
C LEU A 127 -5.38 12.42 -1.93
N ASN A 128 -4.82 13.19 -1.00
CA ASN A 128 -5.45 14.42 -0.49
C ASN A 128 -5.63 15.49 -1.57
N GLU A 129 -4.82 15.44 -2.62
CA GLU A 129 -4.84 16.37 -3.74
C GLU A 129 -5.80 15.93 -4.86
N ARG A 130 -6.44 14.76 -4.72
CA ARG A 130 -7.35 14.21 -5.73
C ARG A 130 -8.80 14.26 -5.25
N PRO A 131 -9.74 14.79 -6.05
CA PRO A 131 -11.17 14.84 -5.72
C PRO A 131 -11.86 13.46 -5.90
N LEU A 132 -11.38 12.45 -5.17
CA LEU A 132 -11.93 11.10 -5.17
C LEU A 132 -13.12 10.98 -4.20
N PRO A 133 -14.06 10.04 -4.41
CA PRO A 133 -15.12 9.78 -3.44
C PRO A 133 -14.56 9.45 -2.06
N ASN A 134 -15.06 10.14 -1.03
CA ASN A 134 -14.69 9.88 0.36
C ASN A 134 -14.95 8.41 0.74
N LEU A 135 -14.15 7.90 1.68
CA LEU A 135 -14.25 6.53 2.21
C LEU A 135 -13.88 5.41 1.21
N ALA A 136 -13.53 5.72 -0.04
CA ALA A 136 -12.91 4.75 -0.93
C ALA A 136 -11.55 4.31 -0.36
N VAL A 137 -11.24 3.01 -0.45
CA VAL A 137 -9.97 2.43 0.00
C VAL A 137 -9.16 2.06 -1.23
N VAL A 138 -8.16 2.85 -1.58
CA VAL A 138 -7.56 2.81 -2.92
C VAL A 138 -6.04 2.92 -2.92
N LYS A 139 -5.45 2.48 -4.04
CA LYS A 139 -4.08 2.77 -4.44
C LYS A 139 -4.08 3.45 -5.80
N SER A 140 -3.35 4.56 -5.92
CA SER A 140 -3.06 5.21 -7.19
C SER A 140 -1.68 4.83 -7.73
N GLY A 141 -1.48 5.00 -9.03
CA GLY A 141 -0.17 4.92 -9.67
C GLY A 141 -0.07 5.91 -10.82
N SER A 142 1.10 6.49 -11.05
CA SER A 142 1.34 7.35 -12.19
C SER A 142 2.78 7.29 -12.65
N LEU A 143 2.98 7.24 -13.97
CA LEU A 143 4.23 7.48 -14.69
C LEU A 143 3.96 8.56 -15.75
N ASN A 144 4.95 8.87 -16.59
CA ASN A 144 4.81 9.92 -17.63
C ASN A 144 3.58 9.72 -18.52
N TYR A 145 3.32 8.48 -18.93
CA TYR A 145 2.23 8.14 -19.87
C TYR A 145 1.21 7.15 -19.30
N VAL A 146 1.24 6.93 -17.98
CA VAL A 146 0.41 5.92 -17.30
C VAL A 146 -0.28 6.55 -16.11
N SER A 147 -1.57 6.26 -15.93
CA SER A 147 -2.30 6.57 -14.71
C SER A 147 -3.19 5.39 -14.34
N THR A 148 -3.12 4.99 -13.08
CA THR A 148 -3.89 3.87 -12.54
C THR A 148 -4.54 4.23 -11.21
N LEU A 149 -5.73 3.67 -10.97
CA LEU A 149 -6.44 3.76 -9.71
C LEU A 149 -7.24 2.48 -9.49
N ALA A 150 -7.06 1.84 -8.34
CA ALA A 150 -7.75 0.59 -8.02
C ALA A 150 -8.02 0.50 -6.52
N GLY A 151 -9.04 -0.29 -6.16
CA GLY A 151 -9.38 -0.56 -4.76
C GLY A 151 -10.84 -0.88 -4.55
N ALA A 152 -11.34 -0.50 -3.38
CA ALA A 152 -12.71 -0.69 -2.92
C ALA A 152 -13.47 0.63 -2.88
N LEU A 153 -14.64 0.65 -3.48
CA LEU A 153 -15.57 1.77 -3.53
C LEU A 153 -16.85 1.38 -2.76
N PRO A 154 -17.08 1.89 -1.55
CA PRO A 154 -18.31 1.61 -0.83
C PRO A 154 -19.48 2.37 -1.45
N THR A 155 -20.58 1.66 -1.69
CA THR A 155 -21.81 2.19 -2.28
C THR A 155 -23.02 1.78 -1.46
N GLN A 156 -24.09 2.56 -1.50
CA GLN A 156 -25.33 2.23 -0.80
C GLN A 156 -26.07 1.07 -1.45
N THR A 157 -26.11 1.03 -2.79
CA THR A 157 -26.92 0.07 -3.56
C THR A 157 -26.25 -1.29 -3.72
N TYR A 158 -24.94 -1.34 -3.97
CA TYR A 158 -24.22 -2.59 -4.30
C TYR A 158 -23.24 -3.03 -3.21
N GLY A 159 -23.24 -2.36 -2.06
CA GLY A 159 -22.21 -2.56 -1.04
C GLY A 159 -20.84 -2.13 -1.55
N THR A 160 -19.79 -2.86 -1.14
CA THR A 160 -18.42 -2.59 -1.59
C THR A 160 -18.19 -3.10 -3.01
N VAL A 161 -17.90 -2.18 -3.93
CA VAL A 161 -17.53 -2.49 -5.32
C VAL A 161 -16.02 -2.45 -5.47
N TRP A 162 -15.42 -3.55 -5.93
CA TRP A 162 -13.99 -3.64 -6.21
C TRP A 162 -13.71 -3.27 -7.67
N PHE A 163 -12.71 -2.42 -7.90
CA PHE A 163 -12.47 -1.88 -9.23
C PHE A 163 -10.98 -1.72 -9.54
N ALA A 164 -10.68 -1.64 -10.85
CA ALA A 164 -9.39 -1.22 -11.37
C ALA A 164 -9.60 -0.38 -12.64
N VAL A 165 -9.05 0.82 -12.67
CA VAL A 165 -8.98 1.69 -13.84
C VAL A 165 -7.51 1.89 -14.20
N MET A 166 -7.14 1.50 -15.42
CA MET A 166 -5.75 1.54 -15.89
C MET A 166 -5.69 2.18 -17.26
N ASN A 167 -4.97 3.30 -17.35
CA ASN A 167 -4.81 4.07 -18.59
C ASN A 167 -3.33 4.17 -18.94
N SER A 168 -2.99 4.03 -20.21
CA SER A 168 -1.62 4.15 -20.73
C SER A 168 -1.61 4.80 -22.12
N GLY A 169 -0.48 5.42 -22.48
CA GLY A 169 -0.24 5.95 -23.83
C GLY A 169 -0.75 7.38 -24.05
N GLY A 170 -0.91 8.16 -22.98
CA GLY A 170 -1.42 9.53 -23.07
C GLY A 170 -1.11 10.36 -21.83
N ASP A 171 -1.73 11.55 -21.75
CA ASP A 171 -1.52 12.48 -20.64
C ASP A 171 -2.10 11.92 -19.32
N TYR A 172 -1.21 11.64 -18.37
CA TYR A 172 -1.58 11.11 -17.07
C TYR A 172 -2.52 12.05 -16.29
N THR A 173 -2.43 13.37 -16.50
CA THR A 173 -3.28 14.35 -15.84
C THR A 173 -4.73 14.20 -16.31
N LYS A 174 -4.94 14.13 -17.63
CA LYS A 174 -6.26 13.85 -18.22
C LYS A 174 -6.84 12.53 -17.71
N TYR A 175 -6.02 11.47 -17.63
CA TYR A 175 -6.47 10.18 -17.11
C TYR A 175 -6.86 10.24 -15.63
N ARG A 176 -6.13 10.99 -14.80
CA ARG A 176 -6.52 11.20 -13.39
C ARG A 176 -7.89 11.85 -13.28
N THR A 177 -8.14 12.91 -14.04
CA THR A 177 -9.45 13.58 -14.07
C THR A 177 -10.56 12.64 -14.53
N GLN A 178 -10.31 11.82 -15.56
CA GLN A 178 -11.29 10.83 -16.04
C GLN A 178 -11.60 9.75 -14.99
N GLN A 179 -10.59 9.27 -14.25
CA GLN A 179 -10.80 8.33 -13.14
C GLN A 179 -11.65 8.95 -12.02
N GLU A 180 -11.37 10.20 -11.66
CA GLU A 180 -12.13 10.93 -10.64
C GLU A 180 -13.59 11.14 -11.05
N MET A 181 -13.82 11.59 -12.28
CA MET A 181 -15.17 11.74 -12.84
C MET A 181 -15.93 10.41 -12.85
N LEU A 182 -15.30 9.34 -13.33
CA LEU A 182 -15.93 8.01 -13.37
C LEU A 182 -16.36 7.57 -11.97
N LEU A 183 -15.47 7.59 -10.98
CA LEU A 183 -15.84 7.14 -9.64
C LEU A 183 -16.90 8.03 -8.99
N LYS A 184 -16.86 9.35 -9.25
CA LYS A 184 -17.89 10.28 -8.78
C LYS A 184 -19.25 9.95 -9.37
N GLU A 185 -19.33 9.75 -10.69
CA GLU A 185 -20.57 9.37 -11.38
C GLU A 185 -21.13 8.05 -10.85
N LEU A 186 -20.27 7.05 -10.66
CA LEU A 186 -20.64 5.75 -10.11
C LEU A 186 -21.23 5.89 -8.70
N VAL A 187 -20.57 6.62 -7.79
CA VAL A 187 -21.09 6.83 -6.43
C VAL A 187 -22.37 7.68 -6.42
N THR A 188 -22.48 8.69 -7.28
CA THR A 188 -23.73 9.46 -7.42
C THR A 188 -24.89 8.56 -7.85
N LYS A 189 -24.64 7.61 -8.76
CA LYS A 189 -25.66 6.66 -9.24
C LYS A 189 -25.96 5.55 -8.23
N TRP A 190 -24.96 5.08 -7.50
CA TRP A 190 -25.05 3.91 -6.62
C TRP A 190 -25.23 4.26 -5.13
N GLY A 191 -25.29 5.55 -4.82
CA GLY A 191 -25.51 6.08 -3.47
C GLY A 191 -24.22 6.17 -2.64
N VAL A 192 -24.09 7.29 -1.93
CA VAL A 192 -22.98 7.60 -1.03
C VAL A 192 -23.22 6.92 0.32
N VAL A 193 -22.19 6.30 0.89
CA VAL A 193 -22.21 5.82 2.28
C VAL A 193 -21.79 6.92 3.26
N GLN A 194 -22.37 6.93 4.46
CA GLN A 194 -22.02 7.90 5.51
C GLN A 194 -20.84 7.45 6.38
N SER A 195 -20.51 6.17 6.37
CA SER A 195 -19.42 5.58 7.15
C SER A 195 -18.84 4.37 6.40
N LEU A 196 -17.62 3.97 6.76
CA LEU A 196 -16.99 2.78 6.18
C LEU A 196 -17.81 1.52 6.54
N PRO A 197 -18.23 0.73 5.53
CA PRO A 197 -18.83 -0.58 5.74
C PRO A 197 -17.92 -1.51 6.55
N PRO A 198 -18.46 -2.46 7.34
CA PRO A 198 -17.66 -3.34 8.19
C PRO A 198 -16.57 -4.14 7.46
N ASP A 199 -16.84 -4.55 6.21
CA ASP A 199 -15.93 -5.33 5.34
C ASP A 199 -14.73 -4.53 4.82
N ILE A 200 -14.74 -3.20 4.95
CA ILE A 200 -13.59 -2.34 4.61
C ILE A 200 -13.30 -1.31 5.70
N LYS A 201 -13.68 -1.62 6.95
CA LYS A 201 -13.40 -0.78 8.11
C LYS A 201 -12.05 -1.20 8.72
N PRO A 202 -11.12 -0.25 8.98
CA PRO A 202 -9.84 -0.60 9.59
C PRO A 202 -10.03 -1.09 11.03
N SER A 203 -9.14 -1.97 11.45
CA SER A 203 -9.06 -2.51 12.81
C SER A 203 -8.88 -1.38 13.86
N PRO A 204 -9.70 -1.34 14.93
CA PRO A 204 -9.46 -0.42 16.05
C PRO A 204 -8.11 -0.68 16.76
N GLN A 205 -7.64 -1.94 16.74
CA GLN A 205 -6.36 -2.33 17.35
C GLN A 205 -5.14 -1.71 16.65
N ARG A 206 -5.35 -1.11 15.46
CA ARG A 206 -4.35 -0.29 14.77
C ARG A 206 -3.97 0.96 15.58
N ILE A 207 -4.93 1.53 16.31
CA ILE A 207 -4.73 2.74 17.11
C ILE A 207 -3.68 2.45 18.19
N GLY A 208 -2.59 3.21 18.19
CA GLY A 208 -1.52 3.08 19.18
C GLY A 208 -0.37 2.16 18.78
N LYS A 209 -0.43 1.47 17.63
CA LYS A 209 0.74 0.76 17.10
C LYS A 209 1.84 1.76 16.70
N ARG A 210 3.00 1.67 17.36
CA ARG A 210 4.10 2.63 17.21
C ARG A 210 5.43 1.89 17.15
N SER A 211 6.40 2.47 16.45
CA SER A 211 7.81 2.17 16.67
C SER A 211 8.20 2.60 18.09
N PHE A 212 9.06 1.84 18.75
CA PHE A 212 9.56 2.18 20.08
C PHE A 212 11.00 1.70 20.24
N SER A 213 11.71 2.30 21.20
CA SER A 213 13.05 1.89 21.59
C SER A 213 13.00 1.31 23.00
N GLU A 214 13.80 0.29 23.27
CA GLU A 214 14.06 -0.18 24.62
C GLU A 214 15.56 -0.20 24.89
N ILE A 215 15.94 0.09 26.14
CA ILE A 215 17.32 -0.11 26.60
C ILE A 215 17.45 -1.59 26.95
N VAL A 216 18.35 -2.27 26.25
CA VAL A 216 18.70 -3.67 26.51
C VAL A 216 19.95 -3.60 27.37
N ARG A 217 19.87 -3.91 28.66
CA ARG A 217 21.04 -3.94 29.55
C ARG A 217 21.43 -5.38 29.81
#